data_AF-U7L529-F1
#
_entry.id   AF-U7L529-F1
#
_cell.length_a   1.000
_cell.length_b   1.000
_cell.length_c   1.000
_cell.angle_alpha   90.00
_cell.angle_beta   90.00
_cell.angle_gamma   90.00
#
_symmetry.space_group_name_H-M   'P 1'
#
loop_
_entity.id
_entity.type
_entity.pdbx_description
1 polymer ?
#
loop_
_entity_poly.entity_id
_entity_poly.type
_entity_poly.pdbx_seq_one_letter_code
_entity_poly.pdbx_strand_id
1 'polypeptide(L)'
;MEAYYIVNDPKDPLAVKATEIRKQDYLFWKDAKPDLEDDFDITCHTLATRTGLSERRTRDITMALYRLAELPLTMALQETYYFLDFSRLITIDAVLSKLGDVPAETLERIDQELSRYLTPSKPGQVLPSNTNLRRKLNGLIAIENPSTEENKEAPTKNNTYFTYSSFGGKAGLAVEFDETTLIAIDEHISKAAEEHGLSKAEALAKLILGEIESRIKVVLHMYRAHDQESAPAFIRGFGWVSPETADNLRPAQTRDMDLAKEMESESYVTPPLIGAYVEGRDGVCRWPGCYRPAESCQKDHRIDHARGGKTAGSNLASLCQHHHNVKTDGGAFYIMDPHTGDIVWLFDDGRWEYDEPQGPLAPKNKNWALTVGQAIAARRAAAKERNES
;
A
#
# COMPACT_ATOMS: atom_id res chain seq x y z
N MET A 1 -9.52 13.34 24.96
CA MET A 1 -10.32 12.12 24.69
C MET A 1 -9.34 10.96 24.70
N GLU A 2 -9.70 9.85 25.32
CA GLU A 2 -8.84 8.67 25.42
C GLU A 2 -8.52 8.12 24.01
N ALA A 3 -7.29 7.66 23.78
CA ALA A 3 -6.87 7.13 22.49
C ALA A 3 -7.30 5.66 22.38
N TYR A 4 -7.85 5.27 21.22
CA TYR A 4 -8.35 3.92 20.99
C TYR A 4 -8.36 3.63 19.48
N TYR A 5 -8.30 2.36 19.10
CA TYR A 5 -8.53 1.97 17.72
C TYR A 5 -10.02 1.92 17.38
N ILE A 6 -10.43 2.31 16.18
CA ILE A 6 -11.84 2.22 15.71
C ILE A 6 -12.40 0.81 15.95
N VAL A 7 -11.59 -0.23 15.77
CA VAL A 7 -12.00 -1.62 15.98
C VAL A 7 -12.32 -1.97 17.44
N ASN A 8 -11.97 -1.08 18.38
CA ASN A 8 -12.23 -1.14 19.81
C ASN A 8 -13.12 0.01 20.29
N ASP A 9 -13.81 0.74 19.40
CA ASP A 9 -14.68 1.84 19.83
C ASP A 9 -15.78 1.32 20.76
N PRO A 10 -15.82 1.74 22.04
CA PRO A 10 -16.82 1.24 22.99
C PRO A 10 -18.23 1.76 22.69
N LYS A 11 -18.36 2.77 21.82
CA LYS A 11 -19.63 3.38 21.43
C LYS A 11 -20.20 2.81 20.13
N ASP A 12 -19.40 2.07 19.36
CA ASP A 12 -19.85 1.38 18.15
C ASP A 12 -20.25 -0.07 18.49
N PRO A 13 -21.55 -0.43 18.41
CA PRO A 13 -22.02 -1.78 18.71
C PRO A 13 -21.36 -2.88 17.87
N LEU A 14 -20.91 -2.58 16.64
CA LEU A 14 -20.22 -3.53 15.78
C LEU A 14 -18.78 -3.74 16.27
N ALA A 15 -18.07 -2.66 16.62
CA ALA A 15 -16.70 -2.74 17.14
C ALA A 15 -16.63 -3.50 18.47
N VAL A 16 -17.61 -3.30 19.35
CA VAL A 16 -17.74 -4.05 20.62
C VAL A 16 -17.88 -5.55 20.35
N LYS A 17 -18.80 -5.96 19.47
CA LYS A 17 -18.99 -7.38 19.12
C LYS A 17 -17.75 -7.98 18.46
N ALA A 18 -17.12 -7.24 17.53
CA ALA A 18 -15.91 -7.69 16.86
C ALA A 18 -14.73 -7.86 17.84
N THR A 19 -14.63 -7.01 18.86
CA THR A 19 -13.64 -7.13 19.93
C THR A 19 -13.90 -8.37 20.77
N GLU A 20 -15.16 -8.64 21.13
CA GLU A 20 -15.50 -9.83 21.89
C GLU A 20 -15.18 -11.12 21.10
N ILE A 21 -15.45 -11.15 19.80
CA ILE A 21 -15.07 -12.30 18.95
C ILE A 21 -13.55 -12.52 18.96
N ARG A 22 -12.75 -11.46 18.75
CA ARG A 22 -11.28 -11.57 18.80
C ARG A 22 -10.77 -12.03 20.16
N LYS A 23 -11.39 -11.54 21.24
CA LYS A 23 -11.06 -11.94 22.60
C LYS A 23 -11.34 -13.42 22.84
N GLN A 24 -12.53 -13.90 22.48
CA GLN A 24 -12.89 -15.31 22.66
C GLN A 24 -12.02 -16.24 21.81
N ASP A 25 -11.73 -15.85 20.55
CA ASP A 25 -10.82 -16.60 19.68
C ASP A 25 -9.40 -16.67 20.28
N TYR A 26 -8.87 -15.53 20.76
CA TYR A 26 -7.57 -15.49 21.43
C TYR A 26 -7.51 -16.37 22.68
N LEU A 27 -8.51 -16.27 23.57
CA LEU A 27 -8.55 -17.05 24.81
C LEU A 27 -8.67 -18.55 24.53
N PHE A 28 -9.53 -18.94 23.59
CA PHE A 28 -9.66 -20.33 23.17
C PHE A 28 -8.30 -20.91 22.74
N TRP A 29 -7.58 -20.22 21.86
CA TRP A 29 -6.29 -20.71 21.37
C TRP A 29 -5.18 -20.62 22.42
N LYS A 30 -5.21 -19.62 23.30
CA LYS A 30 -4.27 -19.52 24.43
C LYS A 30 -4.36 -20.74 25.36
N ASP A 31 -5.58 -21.21 25.60
CA ASP A 31 -5.87 -22.38 26.45
C ASP A 31 -5.65 -23.70 25.70
N ALA A 32 -5.94 -23.74 24.39
CA ALA A 32 -5.87 -24.96 23.58
C ALA A 32 -4.51 -25.23 22.95
N LYS A 33 -3.58 -24.26 22.92
CA LYS A 33 -2.26 -24.44 22.30
C LYS A 33 -1.53 -25.65 22.93
N PRO A 34 -0.83 -26.49 22.15
CA PRO A 34 0.00 -27.58 22.66
C PRO A 34 1.09 -27.06 23.59
N ASP A 35 1.50 -27.85 24.59
CA ASP A 35 2.64 -27.56 25.44
C ASP A 35 3.98 -27.76 24.69
N LEU A 36 5.07 -27.17 25.20
CA LEU A 36 6.39 -27.24 24.55
C LEU A 36 6.95 -28.67 24.44
N GLU A 37 6.49 -29.58 25.30
CA GLU A 37 6.91 -30.99 25.34
C GLU A 37 6.00 -31.92 24.52
N ASP A 38 4.89 -31.40 23.98
CA ASP A 38 3.95 -32.20 23.21
C ASP A 38 4.48 -32.50 21.79
N ASP A 39 4.03 -33.63 21.21
CA ASP A 39 4.29 -33.92 19.79
C ASP A 39 3.55 -32.88 18.92
N PHE A 40 4.30 -31.97 18.33
CA PHE A 40 3.76 -30.82 17.61
C PHE A 40 2.90 -31.22 16.41
N ASP A 41 3.27 -32.27 15.67
CA ASP A 41 2.54 -32.70 14.49
C ASP A 41 1.22 -33.37 14.88
N ILE A 42 1.24 -34.28 15.86
CA ILE A 42 0.05 -34.99 16.34
C ILE A 42 -0.93 -34.02 17.03
N THR A 43 -0.44 -33.10 17.85
CA THR A 43 -1.29 -32.14 18.56
C THR A 43 -1.88 -31.10 17.62
N CYS A 44 -1.11 -30.56 16.67
CA CYS A 44 -1.64 -29.65 15.65
C CYS A 44 -2.65 -30.35 14.74
N HIS A 45 -2.42 -31.60 14.34
CA HIS A 45 -3.39 -32.40 13.58
C HIS A 45 -4.70 -32.60 14.37
N THR A 46 -4.59 -32.93 15.65
CA THR A 46 -5.75 -33.10 16.54
C THR A 46 -6.55 -31.81 16.68
N LEU A 47 -5.87 -30.69 16.91
CA LEU A 47 -6.50 -29.37 17.01
C LEU A 47 -7.14 -28.94 15.69
N ALA A 48 -6.46 -29.12 14.56
CA ALA A 48 -7.02 -28.83 13.24
C ALA A 48 -8.31 -29.61 12.98
N THR A 49 -8.31 -30.91 13.26
CA THR A 49 -9.48 -31.78 13.10
C THR A 49 -10.66 -31.35 13.97
N ARG A 50 -10.40 -30.92 15.22
CA ARG A 50 -11.45 -30.53 16.17
C ARG A 50 -11.97 -29.10 15.98
N THR A 51 -11.12 -28.20 15.50
CA THR A 51 -11.49 -26.79 15.27
C THR A 51 -12.02 -26.55 13.86
N GLY A 52 -11.80 -27.48 12.93
CA GLY A 52 -12.16 -27.32 11.53
C GLY A 52 -11.23 -26.40 10.74
N LEU A 53 -10.10 -25.98 11.32
CA LEU A 53 -9.06 -25.23 10.62
C LEU A 53 -8.10 -26.17 9.87
N SER A 54 -7.34 -25.62 8.93
CA SER A 54 -6.27 -26.37 8.27
C SER A 54 -5.10 -26.60 9.22
N GLU A 55 -4.39 -27.73 9.05
CA GLU A 55 -3.17 -28.03 9.84
C GLU A 55 -2.16 -26.88 9.79
N ARG A 56 -1.93 -26.32 8.60
CA ARG A 56 -1.04 -25.16 8.44
C ARG A 56 -1.47 -24.00 9.34
N ARG A 57 -2.76 -23.64 9.34
CA ARG A 57 -3.24 -22.51 10.13
C ARG A 57 -3.16 -22.78 11.63
N THR A 58 -3.44 -24.00 12.07
CA THR A 58 -3.28 -24.41 13.46
C THR A 58 -1.82 -24.27 13.92
N ARG A 59 -0.86 -24.73 13.10
CA ARG A 59 0.58 -24.57 13.37
C ARG A 59 0.98 -23.10 13.47
N ASP A 60 0.56 -22.30 12.49
CA ASP A 60 0.86 -20.87 12.45
C ASP A 60 0.32 -20.15 13.71
N ILE A 61 -0.90 -20.49 14.16
CA ILE A 61 -1.50 -19.95 15.39
C ILE A 61 -0.69 -20.35 16.63
N THR A 62 -0.32 -21.63 16.75
CA THR A 62 0.48 -22.12 17.88
C THR A 62 1.82 -21.39 17.96
N MET A 63 2.56 -21.29 16.84
CA MET A 63 3.84 -20.57 16.80
C MET A 63 3.67 -19.09 17.16
N ALA A 64 2.62 -18.45 16.63
CA ALA A 64 2.32 -17.06 16.92
C ALA A 64 2.04 -16.79 18.42
N LEU A 65 1.41 -17.72 19.12
CA LEU A 65 1.17 -17.60 20.56
C LEU A 65 2.46 -17.74 21.37
N TYR A 66 3.34 -18.67 20.99
CA TYR A 66 4.66 -18.78 21.62
C TYR A 66 5.51 -17.54 21.36
N ARG A 67 5.52 -17.01 20.14
CA ARG A 67 6.19 -15.74 19.84
C ARG A 67 5.64 -14.60 20.68
N LEU A 68 4.31 -14.51 20.84
CA LEU A 68 3.70 -13.45 21.63
C LEU A 68 4.13 -13.53 23.11
N ALA A 69 4.32 -14.74 23.65
CA ALA A 69 4.80 -14.93 25.02
C ALA A 69 6.24 -14.43 25.23
N GLU A 70 7.07 -14.38 24.17
CA GLU A 70 8.41 -13.79 24.19
C GLU A 70 8.41 -12.25 24.08
N LEU A 71 7.25 -11.64 23.85
CA LEU A 71 7.05 -10.21 23.64
C LEU A 71 6.11 -9.63 24.73
N PRO A 72 6.57 -9.54 25.99
CA PRO A 72 5.70 -9.24 27.14
C PRO A 72 4.94 -7.90 27.04
N LEU A 73 5.51 -6.86 26.44
CA LEU A 73 4.85 -5.57 26.25
C LEU A 73 3.76 -5.65 25.18
N THR A 74 4.05 -6.32 24.06
CA THR A 74 3.06 -6.58 23.01
C THR A 74 1.94 -7.50 23.50
N MET A 75 2.28 -8.53 24.30
CA MET A 75 1.33 -9.41 24.95
C MET A 75 0.41 -8.63 25.90
N ALA A 76 0.96 -7.75 26.73
CA ALA A 76 0.17 -6.91 27.62
C ALA A 76 -0.85 -6.04 26.87
N LEU A 77 -0.47 -5.47 25.71
CA LEU A 77 -1.42 -4.74 24.85
C LEU A 77 -2.52 -5.66 24.31
N GLN A 78 -2.15 -6.86 23.85
CA GLN A 78 -3.12 -7.83 23.34
C GLN A 78 -4.10 -8.28 24.43
N GLU A 79 -3.62 -8.54 25.65
CA GLU A 79 -4.48 -8.96 26.77
C GLU A 79 -5.30 -7.81 27.36
N THR A 80 -4.88 -6.57 27.16
CA THR A 80 -5.65 -5.39 27.58
C THR A 80 -6.77 -5.09 26.58
N TYR A 81 -6.48 -5.13 25.28
CA TYR A 81 -7.37 -4.55 24.27
C TYR A 81 -7.91 -5.55 23.23
N TYR A 82 -7.33 -6.74 23.10
CA TYR A 82 -7.74 -7.80 22.15
C TYR A 82 -7.96 -7.29 20.72
N PHE A 83 -7.07 -6.41 20.25
CA PHE A 83 -7.19 -5.78 18.93
C PHE A 83 -6.43 -6.52 17.83
N LEU A 84 -5.45 -7.36 18.17
CA LEU A 84 -4.75 -8.19 17.19
C LEU A 84 -5.57 -9.46 16.93
N ASP A 85 -5.94 -9.66 15.67
CA ASP A 85 -6.42 -10.95 15.17
C ASP A 85 -5.25 -11.91 14.91
N PHE A 86 -5.55 -13.21 14.74
CA PHE A 86 -4.50 -14.19 14.45
C PHE A 86 -3.75 -13.92 13.15
N SER A 87 -4.35 -13.22 12.18
CA SER A 87 -3.61 -12.81 10.98
C SER A 87 -2.41 -11.91 11.32
N ARG A 88 -2.59 -10.98 12.26
CA ARG A 88 -1.51 -10.08 12.71
C ARG A 88 -0.53 -10.77 13.63
N LEU A 89 -1.00 -11.62 14.54
CA LEU A 89 -0.13 -12.41 15.41
C LEU A 89 0.79 -13.34 14.59
N ILE A 90 0.23 -14.05 13.60
CA ILE A 90 1.01 -14.86 12.65
C ILE A 90 1.98 -13.99 11.84
N THR A 91 1.60 -12.77 11.48
CA THR A 91 2.51 -11.84 10.79
C THR A 91 3.68 -11.42 11.67
N ILE A 92 3.47 -11.21 12.98
CA ILE A 92 4.53 -10.92 13.94
C ILE A 92 5.51 -12.08 14.00
N ASP A 93 5.02 -13.29 14.22
CA ASP A 93 5.85 -14.50 14.25
C ASP A 93 6.62 -14.74 12.95
N ALA A 94 5.92 -14.79 11.81
CA ALA A 94 6.54 -15.08 10.53
C ALA A 94 7.64 -14.07 10.14
N VAL A 95 7.55 -12.81 10.62
CA VAL A 95 8.60 -11.82 10.37
C VAL A 95 9.73 -11.95 11.38
N LEU A 96 9.44 -12.07 12.67
CA LEU A 96 10.48 -12.16 13.71
C LEU A 96 11.25 -13.47 13.66
N SER A 97 10.66 -14.55 13.17
CA SER A 97 11.35 -15.83 12.95
C SER A 97 12.52 -15.73 11.95
N LYS A 98 12.60 -14.66 11.14
CA LYS A 98 13.78 -14.37 10.29
C LYS A 98 15.04 -14.02 11.10
N LEU A 99 14.89 -13.62 12.35
CA LEU A 99 16.01 -13.32 13.23
C LEU A 99 16.78 -14.59 13.62
N GLY A 100 16.13 -15.76 13.56
CA GLY A 100 16.68 -16.99 14.14
C GLY A 100 16.89 -16.85 15.65
N ASP A 101 17.92 -17.51 16.16
CA ASP A 101 18.33 -17.40 17.55
C ASP A 101 19.08 -16.09 17.78
N VAL A 102 18.42 -15.13 18.43
CA VAL A 102 18.99 -13.84 18.83
C VAL A 102 19.05 -13.71 20.35
N PRO A 103 19.97 -12.89 20.90
CA PRO A 103 19.98 -12.58 22.32
C PRO A 103 18.63 -12.01 22.79
N ALA A 104 18.21 -12.34 24.01
CA ALA A 104 16.94 -11.88 24.59
C ALA A 104 16.81 -10.34 24.54
N GLU A 105 17.90 -9.61 24.76
CA GLU A 105 17.96 -8.15 24.68
C GLU A 105 17.52 -7.59 23.31
N THR A 106 17.79 -8.34 22.22
CA THR A 106 17.36 -7.95 20.87
C THR A 106 15.84 -8.04 20.73
N LEU A 107 15.25 -9.13 21.23
CA LEU A 107 13.78 -9.28 21.26
C LEU A 107 13.13 -8.25 22.19
N GLU A 108 13.74 -7.93 23.33
CA GLU A 108 13.25 -6.90 24.25
C GLU A 108 13.18 -5.51 23.59
N ARG A 109 14.22 -5.11 22.84
CA ARG A 109 14.22 -3.84 22.10
C ARG A 109 13.14 -3.82 21.01
N ILE A 110 12.99 -4.92 20.28
CA ILE A 110 11.93 -5.08 19.27
C ILE A 110 10.54 -4.97 19.91
N ASP A 111 10.32 -5.62 21.04
CA ASP A 111 9.05 -5.59 21.76
C ASP A 111 8.71 -4.18 22.27
N GLN A 112 9.69 -3.44 22.78
CA GLN A 112 9.52 -2.03 23.18
C GLN A 112 9.07 -1.16 21.99
N GLU A 113 9.69 -1.31 20.83
CA GLU A 113 9.35 -0.52 19.65
C GLU A 113 8.04 -0.97 18.99
N LEU A 114 7.75 -2.26 19.00
CA LEU A 114 6.50 -2.82 18.49
C LEU A 114 5.31 -2.41 19.35
N SER A 115 5.43 -2.51 20.68
CA SER A 115 4.38 -2.10 21.60
C SER A 115 4.10 -0.59 21.51
N ARG A 116 5.13 0.26 21.40
CA ARG A 116 4.96 1.69 21.11
C ARG A 116 4.20 1.94 19.81
N TYR A 117 4.54 1.21 18.75
CA TYR A 117 3.87 1.32 17.45
C TYR A 117 2.40 0.87 17.49
N LEU A 118 2.10 -0.17 18.28
CA LEU A 118 0.76 -0.72 18.43
C LEU A 118 -0.09 0.02 19.45
N THR A 119 0.47 0.94 20.23
CA THR A 119 -0.30 1.77 21.17
C THR A 119 -1.02 2.88 20.39
N PRO A 120 -2.36 3.00 20.49
CA PRO A 120 -3.09 4.06 19.80
C PRO A 120 -2.70 5.43 20.39
N SER A 121 -2.47 6.40 19.50
CA SER A 121 -2.08 7.77 19.86
C SER A 121 -3.21 8.78 19.69
N LYS A 122 -4.26 8.39 18.96
CA LYS A 122 -5.43 9.23 18.68
C LYS A 122 -6.72 8.45 18.94
N PRO A 123 -7.81 9.12 19.34
CA PRO A 123 -9.12 8.49 19.39
C PRO A 123 -9.57 8.07 17.98
N GLY A 124 -10.21 6.92 17.86
CA GLY A 124 -10.67 6.42 16.56
C GLY A 124 -9.54 6.21 15.56
N GLN A 125 -8.35 5.77 16.02
CA GLN A 125 -7.24 5.45 15.13
C GLN A 125 -7.54 4.18 14.33
N VAL A 126 -7.14 4.10 13.07
CA VAL A 126 -7.26 2.85 12.30
C VAL A 126 -6.17 1.88 12.76
N LEU A 127 -6.53 0.62 13.04
CA LEU A 127 -5.58 -0.42 13.40
C LEU A 127 -4.65 -0.71 12.20
N PRO A 128 -3.32 -0.82 12.39
CA PRO A 128 -2.39 -1.13 11.30
C PRO A 128 -2.80 -2.39 10.52
N SER A 129 -2.69 -2.34 9.18
CA SER A 129 -2.88 -3.51 8.33
C SER A 129 -1.71 -4.50 8.48
N ASN A 130 -1.90 -5.77 8.07
CA ASN A 130 -0.82 -6.76 8.03
C ASN A 130 0.40 -6.27 7.23
N THR A 131 0.18 -5.56 6.11
CA THR A 131 1.24 -4.97 5.29
C THR A 131 2.04 -3.92 6.07
N ASN A 132 1.36 -3.02 6.77
CA ASN A 132 2.02 -1.98 7.57
C ASN A 132 2.75 -2.57 8.78
N LEU A 133 2.16 -3.56 9.44
CA LEU A 133 2.78 -4.30 10.54
C LEU A 133 4.05 -5.03 10.08
N ARG A 134 3.95 -5.79 8.98
CA ARG A 134 5.10 -6.48 8.36
C ARG A 134 6.22 -5.50 8.00
N ARG A 135 5.87 -4.35 7.40
CA ARG A 135 6.84 -3.31 7.06
C ARG A 135 7.53 -2.74 8.29
N LYS A 136 6.78 -2.42 9.36
CA LYS A 136 7.37 -1.94 10.63
C LYS A 136 8.32 -2.96 11.23
N LEU A 137 7.91 -4.23 11.30
CA LEU A 137 8.72 -5.33 11.86
C LEU A 137 10.02 -5.56 11.07
N ASN A 138 9.95 -5.62 9.72
CA ASN A 138 11.17 -5.73 8.90
C ASN A 138 12.10 -4.53 9.12
N GLY A 139 11.56 -3.33 9.33
CA GLY A 139 12.35 -2.15 9.70
C GLY A 139 13.05 -2.30 11.05
N LEU A 140 12.39 -2.88 12.06
CA LEU A 140 13.01 -3.16 13.35
C LEU A 140 14.13 -4.19 13.24
N ILE A 141 13.91 -5.27 12.47
CA ILE A 141 14.92 -6.30 12.20
C ILE A 141 16.16 -5.69 11.55
N ALA A 142 15.98 -4.82 10.56
CA ALA A 142 17.10 -4.18 9.86
C ALA A 142 17.95 -3.28 10.76
N ILE A 143 17.37 -2.70 11.82
CA ILE A 143 18.09 -1.88 12.80
C ILE A 143 18.92 -2.76 13.75
N GLU A 144 18.34 -3.86 14.21
CA GLU A 144 18.98 -4.77 15.17
C GLU A 144 20.05 -5.67 14.52
N ASN A 145 19.91 -5.94 13.22
CA ASN A 145 20.89 -6.67 12.44
C ASN A 145 21.29 -5.87 11.19
N PRO A 146 22.16 -4.84 11.34
CA PRO A 146 22.65 -4.05 10.23
C PRO A 146 23.65 -4.87 9.38
N SER A 147 23.10 -5.76 8.56
CA SER A 147 23.70 -6.60 7.51
C SER A 147 24.58 -7.80 7.91
N THR A 148 24.18 -8.97 7.43
CA THR A 148 25.09 -9.93 6.79
C THR A 148 24.53 -10.31 5.42
N GLU A 149 25.09 -9.70 4.37
CA GLU A 149 24.96 -10.14 2.96
C GLU A 149 25.65 -11.49 2.66
N GLU A 150 26.11 -12.27 3.65
CA GLU A 150 27.01 -13.41 3.41
C GLU A 150 26.36 -14.80 3.27
N ASN A 151 25.02 -14.92 3.20
CA ASN A 151 24.37 -16.19 2.84
C ASN A 151 23.35 -16.01 1.71
N LYS A 152 23.70 -15.29 0.64
CA LYS A 152 23.13 -15.64 -0.67
C LYS A 152 23.79 -16.94 -1.11
N GLU A 153 23.25 -18.09 -0.65
CA GLU A 153 23.33 -19.30 -1.47
C GLU A 153 22.95 -18.89 -2.91
N ALA A 154 23.74 -19.34 -3.88
CA ALA A 154 23.48 -19.10 -5.31
C ALA A 154 21.98 -19.26 -5.55
N PRO A 155 21.31 -18.33 -6.30
CA PRO A 155 19.86 -18.29 -6.37
C PRO A 155 19.35 -19.69 -6.65
N THR A 156 18.74 -20.29 -5.63
CA THR A 156 18.01 -21.54 -5.79
C THR A 156 17.05 -21.26 -6.92
N LYS A 157 17.08 -22.12 -7.97
CA LYS A 157 16.15 -21.98 -9.10
C LYS A 157 14.78 -21.66 -8.52
N ASN A 158 14.27 -20.47 -8.81
CA ASN A 158 13.01 -20.02 -8.24
C ASN A 158 11.94 -20.98 -8.74
N ASN A 159 11.54 -21.92 -7.89
CA ASN A 159 10.67 -23.03 -8.23
C ASN A 159 9.22 -22.72 -7.84
N THR A 160 8.90 -21.44 -7.69
CA THR A 160 7.58 -20.89 -7.40
C THR A 160 6.71 -20.91 -8.65
N TYR A 161 6.59 -22.07 -9.29
CA TYR A 161 5.61 -22.34 -10.31
C TYR A 161 4.74 -23.47 -9.82
N PHE A 162 3.47 -23.20 -9.52
CA PHE A 162 2.54 -24.26 -9.16
C PHE A 162 1.16 -24.01 -9.75
N THR A 163 0.52 -25.11 -10.12
CA THR A 163 -0.87 -25.13 -10.54
C THR A 163 -1.71 -25.75 -9.44
N TYR A 164 -2.92 -25.26 -9.26
CA TYR A 164 -3.86 -25.80 -8.28
C TYR A 164 -5.23 -25.97 -8.93
N SER A 165 -5.96 -27.00 -8.52
CA SER A 165 -7.34 -27.23 -8.97
C SER A 165 -8.28 -26.87 -7.83
N SER A 166 -9.38 -26.19 -8.15
CA SER A 166 -10.47 -25.95 -7.21
C SER A 166 -11.67 -26.82 -7.58
N PHE A 167 -12.33 -27.41 -6.58
CA PHE A 167 -13.60 -28.11 -6.78
C PHE A 167 -14.60 -27.14 -7.45
N GLY A 168 -15.11 -27.50 -8.63
CA GLY A 168 -15.96 -26.63 -9.46
C GLY A 168 -15.43 -26.34 -10.87
N GLY A 169 -14.41 -27.06 -11.35
CA GLY A 169 -13.97 -27.01 -12.75
C GLY A 169 -13.06 -25.83 -13.12
N LYS A 170 -12.53 -25.12 -12.11
CA LYS A 170 -11.54 -24.05 -12.32
C LYS A 170 -10.19 -24.50 -11.77
N ALA A 171 -9.13 -24.21 -12.51
CA ALA A 171 -7.75 -24.37 -12.06
C ALA A 171 -7.07 -23.00 -12.08
N GLY A 172 -6.07 -22.83 -11.22
CA GLY A 172 -5.28 -21.60 -11.10
C GLY A 172 -3.80 -21.87 -11.30
N LEU A 173 -3.09 -20.81 -11.71
CA LEU A 173 -1.64 -20.75 -11.84
C LEU A 173 -1.13 -19.70 -10.87
N ALA A 174 -0.09 -20.01 -10.12
CA ALA A 174 0.65 -19.05 -9.30
C ALA A 174 2.13 -19.10 -9.67
N VAL A 175 2.70 -17.92 -9.93
CA VAL A 175 4.11 -17.75 -10.25
C VAL A 175 4.66 -16.51 -9.55
N GLU A 176 5.89 -16.59 -9.03
CA GLU A 176 6.60 -15.45 -8.45
C GLU A 176 7.81 -15.06 -9.30
N PHE A 177 7.93 -13.77 -9.59
CA PHE A 177 9.08 -13.17 -10.29
C PHE A 177 9.65 -12.04 -9.43
N ASP A 178 10.86 -11.58 -9.77
CA ASP A 178 11.35 -10.30 -9.24
C ASP A 178 10.43 -9.14 -9.70
N GLU A 179 10.46 -8.05 -8.95
CA GLU A 179 9.56 -6.91 -9.13
C GLU A 179 9.62 -6.35 -10.56
N THR A 180 10.82 -6.23 -11.15
CA THR A 180 10.99 -5.66 -12.49
C THR A 180 10.40 -6.56 -13.58
N THR A 181 10.60 -7.87 -13.46
CA THR A 181 10.06 -8.86 -14.40
C THR A 181 8.53 -8.92 -14.29
N LEU A 182 7.97 -8.92 -13.08
CA LEU A 182 6.53 -8.96 -12.88
C LEU A 182 5.83 -7.71 -13.45
N ILE A 183 6.43 -6.53 -13.25
CA ILE A 183 5.95 -5.27 -13.84
C ILE A 183 5.89 -5.37 -15.36
N ALA A 184 6.96 -5.87 -15.99
CA ALA A 184 7.01 -6.01 -17.44
C ALA A 184 5.98 -7.01 -17.97
N ILE A 185 5.76 -8.12 -17.25
CA ILE A 185 4.76 -9.14 -17.58
C ILE A 185 3.34 -8.56 -17.48
N ASP A 186 2.97 -7.90 -16.37
CA ASP A 186 1.61 -7.35 -16.22
C ASP A 186 1.30 -6.27 -17.25
N GLU A 187 2.27 -5.41 -17.58
CA GLU A 187 2.10 -4.39 -18.62
C GLU A 187 1.89 -5.04 -20.01
N HIS A 188 2.62 -6.11 -20.32
CA HIS A 188 2.47 -6.84 -21.58
C HIS A 188 1.10 -7.50 -21.70
N ILE A 189 0.64 -8.16 -20.63
CA ILE A 189 -0.69 -8.76 -20.55
C ILE A 189 -1.78 -7.69 -20.66
N SER A 190 -1.63 -6.56 -19.95
CA SER A 190 -2.60 -5.47 -19.93
C SER A 190 -2.79 -4.88 -21.33
N LYS A 191 -1.70 -4.61 -22.05
CA LYS A 191 -1.78 -4.08 -23.41
C LYS A 191 -2.35 -5.09 -24.41
N ALA A 192 -1.98 -6.36 -24.30
CA ALA A 192 -2.57 -7.39 -25.14
C ALA A 192 -4.08 -7.54 -24.88
N ALA A 193 -4.50 -7.40 -23.62
CA ALA A 193 -5.92 -7.39 -23.24
C ALA A 193 -6.66 -6.21 -23.87
N GLU A 194 -6.10 -5.01 -23.82
CA GLU A 194 -6.68 -3.82 -24.47
C GLU A 194 -6.74 -3.95 -25.99
N GLU A 195 -5.64 -4.35 -26.65
CA GLU A 195 -5.54 -4.47 -28.11
C GLU A 195 -6.54 -5.47 -28.68
N HIS A 196 -6.77 -6.58 -27.98
CA HIS A 196 -7.67 -7.64 -28.42
C HIS A 196 -9.06 -7.60 -27.78
N GLY A 197 -9.35 -6.61 -26.92
CA GLY A 197 -10.63 -6.50 -26.23
C GLY A 197 -10.93 -7.67 -25.29
N LEU A 198 -9.91 -8.21 -24.63
CA LEU A 198 -9.97 -9.39 -23.77
C LEU A 198 -9.87 -9.02 -22.29
N SER A 199 -10.23 -9.96 -21.40
CA SER A 199 -9.78 -9.88 -20.02
C SER A 199 -8.27 -10.16 -19.91
N LYS A 200 -7.62 -9.67 -18.85
CA LYS A 200 -6.20 -9.98 -18.57
C LYS A 200 -5.93 -11.50 -18.52
N ALA A 201 -6.86 -12.28 -17.98
CA ALA A 201 -6.71 -13.74 -17.88
C ALA A 201 -6.74 -14.41 -19.26
N GLU A 202 -7.65 -13.99 -20.15
CA GLU A 202 -7.72 -14.50 -21.52
C GLU A 202 -6.51 -14.06 -22.35
N ALA A 203 -6.07 -12.80 -22.19
CA ALA A 203 -4.87 -12.30 -22.85
C ALA A 203 -3.63 -13.11 -22.45
N LEU A 204 -3.44 -13.34 -21.15
CA LEU A 204 -2.36 -14.19 -20.64
C LEU A 204 -2.40 -15.60 -21.25
N ALA A 205 -3.58 -16.24 -21.25
CA ALA A 205 -3.73 -17.59 -21.81
C ALA A 205 -3.39 -17.62 -23.30
N LYS A 206 -3.94 -16.70 -24.09
CA LYS A 206 -3.72 -16.65 -25.54
C LYS A 206 -2.26 -16.31 -25.89
N LEU A 207 -1.60 -15.46 -25.11
CA LEU A 207 -0.18 -15.17 -25.27
C LEU A 207 0.68 -16.41 -25.03
N ILE A 208 0.46 -17.12 -23.92
CA ILE A 208 1.24 -18.31 -23.57
C ILE A 208 0.97 -19.47 -24.55
N LEU A 209 -0.28 -19.64 -24.97
CA LEU A 209 -0.68 -20.68 -25.94
C LEU A 209 -0.28 -20.33 -27.38
N GLY A 210 0.29 -19.15 -27.63
CA GLY A 210 0.70 -18.70 -28.95
C GLY A 210 -0.47 -18.41 -29.90
N GLU A 211 -1.68 -18.21 -29.36
CA GLU A 211 -2.87 -17.84 -30.15
C GLU A 211 -2.86 -16.38 -30.57
N ILE A 212 -2.16 -15.52 -29.82
CA ILE A 212 -1.91 -14.12 -30.17
C ILE A 212 -0.42 -13.82 -30.02
N GLU A 213 0.15 -13.10 -30.98
CA GLU A 213 1.49 -12.53 -30.86
C GLU A 213 1.39 -11.09 -30.39
N SER A 214 2.21 -10.71 -29.40
CA SER A 214 2.31 -9.33 -28.95
C SER A 214 3.78 -8.90 -28.96
N ARG A 215 4.17 -8.13 -29.98
CA ARG A 215 5.47 -7.44 -30.03
C ARG A 215 5.34 -6.03 -29.48
N ILE A 216 4.73 -5.92 -28.30
CA ILE A 216 4.44 -4.62 -27.73
C ILE A 216 5.66 -4.10 -26.97
N LYS A 217 6.07 -2.88 -27.31
CA LYS A 217 7.03 -2.13 -26.50
C LYS A 217 6.36 -1.77 -25.17
N VAL A 218 6.77 -2.43 -24.10
CA VAL A 218 6.42 -2.06 -22.72
C VAL A 218 7.06 -0.70 -22.44
N VAL A 219 6.25 0.27 -22.01
CA VAL A 219 6.70 1.62 -21.66
C VAL A 219 6.31 1.84 -20.21
N LEU A 220 7.29 1.75 -19.31
CA LEU A 220 7.09 2.01 -17.90
C LEU A 220 7.26 3.50 -17.63
N HIS A 221 6.22 4.11 -17.05
CA HIS A 221 6.27 5.49 -16.61
C HIS A 221 6.70 5.54 -15.15
N MET A 222 7.95 5.93 -14.92
CA MET A 222 8.57 6.01 -13.61
C MET A 222 8.76 7.47 -13.18
N TYR A 223 8.38 7.79 -11.94
CA TYR A 223 8.62 9.06 -11.27
C TYR A 223 9.67 8.86 -10.20
N ARG A 224 10.75 9.64 -10.24
CA ARG A 224 11.84 9.55 -9.28
C ARG A 224 12.39 10.94 -8.98
N ALA A 225 12.64 11.21 -7.70
CA ALA A 225 13.30 12.43 -7.28
C ALA A 225 14.74 12.46 -7.82
N HIS A 226 15.15 13.58 -8.41
CA HIS A 226 16.51 13.74 -8.94
C HIS A 226 17.45 14.46 -7.95
N ASP A 227 16.90 15.04 -6.89
CA ASP A 227 17.59 15.83 -5.85
C ASP A 227 18.02 14.98 -4.65
N GLN A 228 17.72 13.69 -4.65
CA GLN A 228 18.00 12.75 -3.56
C GLN A 228 18.74 11.52 -4.07
N GLU A 229 19.91 11.24 -3.49
CA GLU A 229 20.64 9.99 -3.74
C GLU A 229 19.84 8.79 -3.23
N SER A 230 19.80 7.71 -4.02
CA SER A 230 19.01 6.50 -3.74
C SER A 230 17.52 6.77 -3.47
N ALA A 231 16.90 7.71 -4.20
CA ALA A 231 15.47 7.92 -4.13
C ALA A 231 14.70 6.65 -4.59
N PRO A 232 13.65 6.19 -3.88
CA PRO A 232 12.66 5.27 -4.43
C PRO A 232 11.99 5.90 -5.64
N ALA A 233 11.38 5.07 -6.46
CA ALA A 233 10.61 5.51 -7.62
C ALA A 233 9.16 5.04 -7.53
N PHE A 234 8.26 5.73 -8.21
CA PHE A 234 6.88 5.29 -8.39
C PHE A 234 6.67 4.91 -9.85
N ILE A 235 6.17 3.71 -10.11
CA ILE A 235 5.85 3.21 -11.45
C ILE A 235 4.33 3.17 -11.61
N ARG A 236 3.80 3.77 -12.66
CA ARG A 236 2.35 3.73 -12.95
C ARG A 236 1.83 2.30 -13.05
N GLY A 237 0.61 2.08 -12.59
CA GLY A 237 -0.01 0.75 -12.49
C GLY A 237 0.56 -0.17 -11.40
N PHE A 238 1.73 0.16 -10.83
CA PHE A 238 2.42 -0.73 -9.89
C PHE A 238 2.61 -0.12 -8.49
N GLY A 239 3.02 1.14 -8.40
CA GLY A 239 3.25 1.84 -7.14
C GLY A 239 4.71 2.16 -6.86
N TRP A 240 5.03 2.38 -5.57
CA TRP A 240 6.39 2.68 -5.12
C TRP A 240 7.28 1.43 -5.15
N VAL A 241 8.45 1.56 -5.77
CA VAL A 241 9.50 0.56 -5.83
C VAL A 241 10.75 1.02 -5.08
N SER A 242 11.54 0.06 -4.63
CA SER A 242 12.79 0.34 -3.91
C SER A 242 13.80 1.10 -4.77
N PRO A 243 14.79 1.78 -4.16
CA PRO A 243 15.89 2.38 -4.90
C PRO A 243 16.64 1.36 -5.76
N GLU A 244 16.87 0.14 -5.26
CA GLU A 244 17.50 -0.96 -6.00
C GLU A 244 16.71 -1.32 -7.26
N THR A 245 15.39 -1.50 -7.13
CA THR A 245 14.49 -1.77 -8.27
C THR A 245 14.54 -0.62 -9.28
N ALA A 246 14.51 0.63 -8.79
CA ALA A 246 14.57 1.82 -9.64
C ALA A 246 15.92 1.98 -10.36
N ASP A 247 17.03 1.61 -9.71
CA ASP A 247 18.38 1.66 -10.27
C ASP A 247 18.59 0.59 -11.36
N ASN A 248 17.91 -0.55 -11.22
CA ASN A 248 17.89 -1.61 -12.24
C ASN A 248 17.09 -1.23 -13.49
N LEU A 249 16.17 -0.27 -13.38
CA LEU A 249 15.38 0.25 -14.50
C LEU A 249 16.11 1.43 -15.18
N ARG A 250 16.85 1.16 -16.26
CA ARG A 250 17.50 2.22 -17.04
C ARG A 250 16.47 2.98 -17.91
N PRO A 251 16.26 4.29 -17.71
CA PRO A 251 15.27 5.04 -18.48
C PRO A 251 15.75 5.24 -19.93
N ALA A 252 14.87 4.96 -20.89
CA ALA A 252 15.12 5.29 -22.30
C ALA A 252 14.91 6.78 -22.60
N GLN A 253 14.08 7.46 -21.80
CA GLN A 253 13.80 8.89 -21.88
C GLN A 253 13.56 9.44 -20.47
N THR A 254 14.12 10.61 -20.18
CA THR A 254 13.88 11.36 -18.94
C THR A 254 13.12 12.65 -19.25
N ARG A 255 12.19 13.03 -18.37
CA ARG A 255 11.37 14.24 -18.49
C ARG A 255 11.35 14.96 -17.14
N ASP A 256 11.43 16.28 -17.17
CA ASP A 256 11.38 17.14 -16.00
C ASP A 256 9.92 17.44 -15.63
N MET A 257 9.49 17.02 -14.44
CA MET A 257 8.13 17.24 -13.95
C MET A 257 7.93 18.60 -13.29
N ASP A 258 9.01 19.27 -12.86
CA ASP A 258 8.94 20.64 -12.35
C ASP A 258 8.68 21.62 -13.51
N LEU A 259 9.28 21.36 -14.68
CA LEU A 259 8.91 22.07 -15.90
C LEU A 259 7.46 21.76 -16.32
N ALA A 260 7.05 20.48 -16.26
CA ALA A 260 5.70 20.07 -16.64
C ALA A 260 4.60 20.69 -15.77
N LYS A 261 4.90 20.97 -14.50
CA LYS A 261 4.00 21.65 -13.55
C LYS A 261 3.60 23.05 -14.02
N GLU A 262 4.55 23.81 -14.57
CA GLU A 262 4.37 25.20 -15.00
C GLU A 262 3.86 25.32 -16.44
N MET A 263 3.70 24.20 -17.15
CA MET A 263 3.20 24.20 -18.52
C MET A 263 1.70 24.45 -18.59
N GLU A 264 1.33 25.22 -19.60
CA GLU A 264 -0.06 25.46 -20.00
C GLU A 264 -0.25 25.22 -21.49
N SER A 265 -1.48 24.89 -21.88
CA SER A 265 -1.89 24.75 -23.27
C SER A 265 -3.26 25.39 -23.48
N GLU A 266 -3.40 26.05 -24.62
CA GLU A 266 -4.69 26.55 -25.13
C GLU A 266 -5.56 25.43 -25.71
N SER A 267 -4.99 24.24 -25.93
CA SER A 267 -5.73 23.06 -26.43
C SER A 267 -6.62 22.47 -25.34
N TYR A 268 -7.86 22.09 -25.69
CA TYR A 268 -8.72 21.28 -24.82
C TYR A 268 -8.12 19.90 -24.55
N VAL A 269 -7.49 19.29 -25.57
CA VAL A 269 -6.81 17.99 -25.43
C VAL A 269 -5.56 18.17 -24.59
N THR A 270 -5.48 17.41 -23.48
CA THR A 270 -4.35 17.48 -22.55
C THR A 270 -3.07 16.95 -23.19
N PRO A 271 -2.00 17.78 -23.33
CA PRO A 271 -0.72 17.31 -23.84
C PRO A 271 -0.12 16.21 -22.94
N PRO A 272 0.62 15.23 -23.49
CA PRO A 272 1.12 14.09 -22.72
C PRO A 272 1.97 14.45 -21.50
N LEU A 273 2.77 15.53 -21.58
CA LEU A 273 3.63 15.95 -20.47
C LEU A 273 2.83 16.58 -19.32
N ILE A 274 1.81 17.40 -19.63
CA ILE A 274 0.88 17.95 -18.64
C ILE A 274 0.05 16.83 -18.03
N GLY A 275 -0.47 15.92 -18.85
CA GLY A 275 -1.20 14.74 -18.38
C GLY A 275 -0.36 13.90 -17.43
N ALA A 276 0.93 13.73 -17.75
CA ALA A 276 1.85 12.99 -16.89
C ALA A 276 2.13 13.67 -15.55
N TYR A 277 2.23 14.99 -15.53
CA TYR A 277 2.29 15.74 -14.28
C TYR A 277 1.02 15.55 -13.45
N VAL A 278 -0.17 15.72 -14.05
CA VAL A 278 -1.45 15.58 -13.34
C VAL A 278 -1.64 14.17 -12.77
N GLU A 279 -1.31 13.13 -13.55
CA GLU A 279 -1.32 11.74 -13.08
C GLU A 279 -0.36 11.49 -11.93
N GLY A 280 0.86 12.01 -12.05
CA GLY A 280 1.89 11.89 -11.02
C GLY A 280 1.54 12.68 -9.75
N ARG A 281 0.80 13.78 -9.85
CA ARG A 281 0.30 14.53 -8.69
C ARG A 281 -0.86 13.78 -8.03
N ASP A 282 -1.85 13.39 -8.81
CA ASP A 282 -3.12 12.88 -8.31
C ASP A 282 -3.01 11.44 -7.77
N GLY A 283 -2.29 10.57 -8.49
CA GLY A 283 -2.11 9.15 -8.16
C GLY A 283 -3.36 8.30 -8.40
N VAL A 284 -4.52 8.76 -7.93
CA VAL A 284 -5.83 8.14 -8.12
C VAL A 284 -6.89 9.19 -8.52
N CYS A 285 -8.08 8.70 -8.86
CA CYS A 285 -9.27 9.51 -9.02
C CYS A 285 -9.47 10.44 -7.80
N ARG A 286 -9.67 11.73 -8.07
CA ARG A 286 -9.76 12.79 -7.06
C ARG A 286 -11.14 12.91 -6.39
N TRP A 287 -12.00 11.91 -6.58
CA TRP A 287 -13.24 11.78 -5.82
C TRP A 287 -12.94 11.14 -4.46
N PRO A 288 -13.52 11.63 -3.34
CA PRO A 288 -13.21 11.13 -2.00
C PRO A 288 -13.40 9.62 -1.90
N GLY A 289 -12.35 8.91 -1.47
CA GLY A 289 -12.37 7.45 -1.28
C GLY A 289 -12.34 6.62 -2.57
N CYS A 290 -12.17 7.22 -3.75
CA CYS A 290 -12.01 6.49 -5.00
C CYS A 290 -10.54 6.09 -5.23
N TYR A 291 -10.29 4.81 -5.51
CA TYR A 291 -8.94 4.28 -5.74
C TYR A 291 -8.65 3.96 -7.21
N ARG A 292 -9.49 4.43 -8.15
CA ARG A 292 -9.25 4.18 -9.57
C ARG A 292 -7.96 4.92 -9.99
N PRO A 293 -6.96 4.25 -10.60
CA PRO A 293 -5.69 4.87 -10.94
C PRO A 293 -5.86 6.10 -11.86
N ALA A 294 -5.06 7.15 -11.63
CA ALA A 294 -5.18 8.43 -12.34
C ALA A 294 -4.92 8.31 -13.85
N GLU A 295 -4.12 7.33 -14.29
CA GLU A 295 -3.87 6.98 -15.69
C GLU A 295 -5.11 6.43 -16.40
N SER A 296 -6.06 5.86 -15.65
CA SER A 296 -7.35 5.40 -16.15
C SER A 296 -8.46 6.45 -16.00
N CYS A 297 -8.09 7.68 -15.65
CA CYS A 297 -9.01 8.79 -15.39
C CYS A 297 -8.92 9.87 -16.46
N GLN A 298 -10.07 10.51 -16.71
CA GLN A 298 -10.16 11.71 -17.52
C GLN A 298 -9.51 12.89 -16.79
N LYS A 299 -8.97 13.84 -17.56
CA LYS A 299 -8.38 15.07 -17.03
C LYS A 299 -9.42 16.16 -17.08
N ASP A 300 -10.13 16.32 -15.96
CA ASP A 300 -11.24 17.23 -15.79
C ASP A 300 -10.74 18.64 -15.47
N HIS A 301 -11.31 19.66 -16.12
CA HIS A 301 -10.98 21.05 -15.85
C HIS A 301 -11.80 21.60 -14.66
N ARG A 302 -11.15 22.23 -13.68
CA ARG A 302 -11.84 22.96 -12.58
C ARG A 302 -12.49 24.26 -13.07
N ILE A 303 -11.81 24.98 -13.96
CA ILE A 303 -12.36 26.09 -14.73
C ILE A 303 -12.54 25.53 -16.13
N ASP A 304 -13.79 25.39 -16.55
CA ASP A 304 -14.12 24.83 -17.86
C ASP A 304 -13.32 25.52 -18.97
N HIS A 305 -12.78 24.72 -19.89
CA HIS A 305 -12.04 25.25 -21.04
C HIS A 305 -12.89 26.22 -21.87
N ALA A 306 -14.19 25.92 -22.04
CA ALA A 306 -15.16 26.79 -22.70
C ALA A 306 -15.37 28.15 -22.01
N ARG A 307 -14.98 28.28 -20.73
CA ARG A 307 -15.01 29.53 -19.95
C ARG A 307 -13.64 30.21 -19.86
N GLY A 308 -12.69 29.80 -20.70
CA GLY A 308 -11.32 30.34 -20.74
C GLY A 308 -10.34 29.66 -19.78
N GLY A 309 -10.70 28.51 -19.20
CA GLY A 309 -9.78 27.73 -18.38
C GLY A 309 -8.68 27.07 -19.22
N LYS A 310 -7.43 27.39 -18.94
CA LYS A 310 -6.29 26.77 -19.65
C LYS A 310 -6.11 25.30 -19.27
N THR A 311 -5.55 24.51 -20.17
CA THR A 311 -5.16 23.14 -19.90
C THR A 311 -3.79 23.15 -19.24
N ALA A 312 -3.78 23.14 -17.91
CA ALA A 312 -2.58 23.25 -17.08
C ALA A 312 -2.72 22.36 -15.84
N GLY A 313 -1.60 21.97 -15.23
CA GLY A 313 -1.62 21.15 -14.01
C GLY A 313 -2.48 21.75 -12.89
N SER A 314 -2.41 23.07 -12.72
CA SER A 314 -3.20 23.85 -11.76
C SER A 314 -4.70 23.92 -12.05
N ASN A 315 -5.13 23.55 -13.26
CA ASN A 315 -6.54 23.60 -13.69
C ASN A 315 -7.14 22.22 -13.97
N LEU A 316 -6.36 21.14 -13.90
CA LEU A 316 -6.81 19.78 -14.20
C LEU A 316 -6.85 18.90 -12.94
N ALA A 317 -7.81 17.98 -12.87
CA ALA A 317 -7.90 16.92 -11.87
C ALA A 317 -8.24 15.58 -12.53
N SER A 318 -7.71 14.48 -12.01
CA SER A 318 -7.98 13.14 -12.53
C SER A 318 -9.31 12.62 -11.98
N LEU A 319 -10.33 12.45 -12.84
CA LEU A 319 -11.62 11.86 -12.46
C LEU A 319 -11.92 10.62 -13.29
N CYS A 320 -12.35 9.54 -12.64
CA CYS A 320 -12.80 8.37 -13.37
C CYS A 320 -14.10 8.69 -14.13
N GLN A 321 -14.39 7.92 -15.19
CA GLN A 321 -15.58 8.17 -16.02
C GLN A 321 -16.87 8.31 -15.20
N HIS A 322 -17.04 7.49 -14.15
CA HIS A 322 -18.21 7.54 -13.29
C HIS A 322 -18.33 8.88 -12.54
N HIS A 323 -17.30 9.31 -11.82
CA HIS A 323 -17.34 10.54 -11.05
C HIS A 323 -17.24 11.80 -11.91
N HIS A 324 -16.57 11.72 -13.06
CA HIS A 324 -16.62 12.77 -14.07
C HIS A 324 -18.08 13.00 -14.52
N ASN A 325 -18.84 11.93 -14.77
CA ASN A 325 -20.26 12.06 -15.14
C ASN A 325 -21.08 12.67 -14.00
N VAL A 326 -20.87 12.27 -12.74
CA VAL A 326 -21.58 12.85 -11.59
C VAL A 326 -21.38 14.37 -11.49
N LYS A 327 -20.14 14.85 -11.73
CA LYS A 327 -19.84 16.29 -11.80
C LYS A 327 -20.55 16.95 -12.99
N THR A 328 -20.44 16.36 -14.19
CA THR A 328 -21.08 16.89 -15.41
C THR A 328 -22.60 17.00 -15.26
N ASP A 329 -23.23 16.05 -14.59
CA ASP A 329 -24.68 16.02 -14.34
C ASP A 329 -25.12 16.99 -13.24
N GLY A 330 -24.18 17.70 -12.60
CA GLY A 330 -24.43 18.71 -11.58
C GLY A 330 -24.72 18.16 -10.18
N GLY A 331 -24.55 16.86 -9.95
CA GLY A 331 -24.74 16.24 -8.63
C GLY A 331 -23.63 16.56 -7.63
N ALA A 332 -22.47 17.02 -8.12
CA ALA A 332 -21.40 17.52 -7.28
C ALA A 332 -20.58 18.60 -8.02
N PHE A 333 -20.05 19.55 -7.24
CA PHE A 333 -19.11 20.56 -7.72
C PHE A 333 -17.86 20.54 -6.85
N TYR A 334 -16.71 20.97 -7.36
CA TYR A 334 -15.51 21.03 -6.55
C TYR A 334 -14.71 22.31 -6.73
N ILE A 335 -14.02 22.69 -5.65
CA ILE A 335 -13.06 23.79 -5.63
C ILE A 335 -11.70 23.17 -5.40
N MET A 336 -10.79 23.38 -6.35
CA MET A 336 -9.41 22.93 -6.24
C MET A 336 -8.47 24.10 -5.98
N ASP A 337 -7.56 23.94 -5.03
CA ASP A 337 -6.41 24.81 -4.85
C ASP A 337 -5.39 24.56 -5.99
N PRO A 338 -5.08 25.58 -6.82
CA PRO A 338 -4.21 25.43 -7.98
C PRO A 338 -2.75 25.10 -7.64
N HIS A 339 -2.30 25.35 -6.40
CA HIS A 339 -0.93 25.13 -5.96
C HIS A 339 -0.74 23.78 -5.28
N THR A 340 -1.65 23.43 -4.38
CA THR A 340 -1.58 22.17 -3.64
C THR A 340 -2.22 21.01 -4.40
N GLY A 341 -3.23 21.32 -5.22
CA GLY A 341 -4.11 20.33 -5.83
C GLY A 341 -5.16 19.80 -4.87
N ASP A 342 -5.28 20.33 -3.66
CA ASP A 342 -6.31 19.95 -2.68
C ASP A 342 -7.70 20.29 -3.21
N ILE A 343 -8.68 19.42 -2.97
CA ILE A 343 -10.03 19.57 -3.48
C ILE A 343 -11.04 19.54 -2.33
N VAL A 344 -11.95 20.52 -2.35
CA VAL A 344 -13.19 20.50 -1.56
C VAL A 344 -14.34 20.17 -2.51
N TRP A 345 -14.97 19.02 -2.31
CA TRP A 345 -16.19 18.61 -2.98
C TRP A 345 -17.42 19.15 -2.25
N LEU A 346 -18.38 19.66 -3.00
CA LEU A 346 -19.65 20.20 -2.55
C LEU A 346 -20.77 19.39 -3.20
N PHE A 347 -21.64 18.83 -2.38
CA PHE A 347 -22.77 18.00 -2.80
C PHE A 347 -24.09 18.77 -2.73
N ASP A 348 -25.07 18.33 -3.50
CA ASP A 348 -26.41 18.94 -3.58
C ASP A 348 -27.17 18.92 -2.25
N ASP A 349 -26.93 17.91 -1.41
CA ASP A 349 -27.50 17.76 -0.06
C ASP A 349 -26.84 18.66 1.01
N GLY A 350 -25.89 19.51 0.61
CA GLY A 350 -25.18 20.44 1.49
C GLY A 350 -24.01 19.84 2.27
N ARG A 351 -23.70 18.54 2.08
CA ARG A 351 -22.45 17.97 2.59
C ARG A 351 -21.26 18.47 1.78
N TRP A 352 -20.10 18.42 2.40
CA TRP A 352 -18.82 18.64 1.73
C TRP A 352 -17.81 17.61 2.20
N GLU A 353 -16.89 17.27 1.30
CA GLU A 353 -15.81 16.33 1.56
C GLU A 353 -14.50 16.88 1.03
N TYR A 354 -13.40 16.45 1.63
CA TYR A 354 -12.07 16.92 1.30
C TYR A 354 -11.23 15.79 0.74
N ASP A 355 -10.49 16.09 -0.33
CA ASP A 355 -9.59 15.16 -1.01
C ASP A 355 -8.22 15.82 -1.24
N GLU A 356 -7.16 15.06 -0.97
CA GLU A 356 -5.77 15.48 -1.21
C GLU A 356 -5.16 14.62 -2.31
N PRO A 357 -4.26 15.17 -3.16
CA PRO A 357 -3.52 14.38 -4.13
C PRO A 357 -2.64 13.33 -3.43
N GLN A 358 -2.58 12.12 -3.98
CA GLN A 358 -1.89 10.98 -3.36
C GLN A 358 -0.69 10.48 -4.17
N GLY A 359 -0.43 11.06 -5.33
CA GLY A 359 0.62 10.65 -6.24
C GLY A 359 2.04 11.03 -5.78
N PRO A 360 3.08 10.52 -6.46
CA PRO A 360 4.48 10.82 -6.15
C PRO A 360 4.87 12.31 -6.29
N LEU A 361 4.10 13.12 -7.03
CA LEU A 361 4.32 14.56 -7.18
C LEU A 361 3.42 15.39 -6.25
N ALA A 362 2.65 14.76 -5.37
CA ALA A 362 1.81 15.48 -4.41
C ALA A 362 2.67 16.33 -3.45
N PRO A 363 2.33 17.61 -3.23
CA PRO A 363 3.14 18.51 -2.41
C PRO A 363 3.40 18.03 -0.97
N LYS A 364 2.54 17.17 -0.42
CA LYS A 364 2.66 16.64 0.94
C LYS A 364 3.53 15.38 1.12
N ASN A 365 4.25 14.92 0.10
CA ASN A 365 5.04 13.69 0.19
C ASN A 365 6.58 13.84 0.21
N LYS A 366 7.16 15.03 0.39
CA LYS A 366 8.62 15.18 0.60
C LYS A 366 9.08 14.97 2.07
N ASN A 367 8.38 14.16 2.87
CA ASN A 367 8.74 13.97 4.29
C ASN A 367 9.74 12.83 4.56
N TRP A 368 10.01 11.98 3.58
CA TRP A 368 10.91 10.83 3.74
C TRP A 368 12.37 11.12 3.30
N ALA A 369 12.63 12.29 2.72
CA ALA A 369 13.93 12.69 2.15
C ALA A 369 14.59 13.89 2.84
N LEU A 370 13.98 14.47 3.89
CA LEU A 370 14.56 15.62 4.58
C LEU A 370 15.37 15.17 5.79
N THR A 371 16.61 15.64 5.89
CA THR A 371 17.32 15.67 7.17
C THR A 371 16.55 16.55 8.15
N VAL A 372 16.67 16.30 9.46
CA VAL A 372 16.03 17.11 10.52
C VAL A 372 16.33 18.61 10.35
N GLY A 373 17.53 18.96 9.88
CA GLY A 373 17.91 20.34 9.58
C GLY A 373 17.11 20.97 8.43
N GLN A 374 16.86 20.22 7.36
CA GLN A 374 16.07 20.68 6.22
C GLN A 374 14.57 20.78 6.58
N ALA A 375 14.05 19.87 7.40
CA ALA A 375 12.68 19.95 7.93
C ALA A 375 12.49 21.18 8.84
N ILE A 376 13.48 21.52 9.66
CA ILE A 376 13.50 22.72 10.49
C ILE A 376 13.58 23.99 9.63
N ALA A 377 14.43 23.99 8.59
CA ALA A 377 14.56 25.13 7.68
C ALA A 377 13.27 25.40 6.88
N ALA A 378 12.65 24.35 6.34
CA ALA A 378 11.37 24.43 5.64
C ALA A 378 10.24 24.93 6.57
N ARG A 379 10.20 24.45 7.83
CA ARG A 379 9.26 24.93 8.85
C ARG A 379 9.47 26.41 9.18
N ARG A 380 10.72 26.88 9.24
CA ARG A 380 11.06 28.29 9.50
C ARG A 380 10.72 29.20 8.32
N ALA A 381 10.96 28.76 7.09
CA ALA A 381 10.59 29.50 5.87
C ALA A 381 9.06 29.68 5.76
N ALA A 382 8.30 28.60 5.95
CA ALA A 382 6.84 28.65 5.94
C ALA A 382 6.21 29.42 7.12
N ALA A 383 6.94 29.64 8.21
CA ALA A 383 6.52 30.51 9.31
C ALA A 383 6.79 31.98 9.01
N LYS A 384 7.83 32.28 8.22
CA LYS A 384 8.17 33.62 7.76
C LYS A 384 7.16 34.12 6.73
N GLU A 385 6.84 33.32 5.71
CA GLU A 385 5.85 33.68 4.68
C GLU A 385 4.44 33.93 5.27
N ARG A 386 4.05 33.17 6.31
CA ARG A 386 2.78 33.37 7.03
C ARG A 386 2.72 34.63 7.90
N ASN A 387 3.86 35.24 8.22
CA ASN A 387 3.93 36.51 8.95
C ASN A 387 4.13 37.71 8.01
N GLU A 388 4.50 37.45 6.75
CA GLU A 388 4.69 38.46 5.70
C GLU A 388 3.48 38.55 4.74
N SER A 389 2.51 37.65 4.88
CA SER A 389 1.16 37.66 4.24
C SER A 389 0.12 38.11 5.26
#